data_AF-A0A6V8P035-F1
#
_entry.id   AF-A0A6V8P035-F1
#
_cell.length_a   1.000
_cell.length_b   1.000
_cell.length_c   1.000
_cell.angle_alpha   90.00
_cell.angle_beta   90.00
_cell.angle_gamma   90.00
#
_symmetry.space_group_name_H-M   'P 1'
#
loop_
_entity.id
_entity.type
_entity.pdbx_description
1 polymer ?
#
loop_
_entity_poly.entity_id
_entity_poly.type
_entity_poly.pdbx_seq_one_letter_code
_entity_poly.pdbx_strand_id
1 'polypeptide(L)'
;MHPLYPDRLYQQNHCGVYRLDRPSSQWTRIGDNLPREVGDIGFPIVVHPKDPDTVWVFPMDGTSVWPRTSPGGRPAAFKSSNGGKTWKRLARGFPKEHGYFTTLRQGFVCDQHDPVGLYLGLSSGEVWASADEGDSWRQIAQHLPYILCVE
;
A
#
# COMPACT_ATOMS: atom_id res chain seq x y z
N MET A 1 -9.66 -9.80 -0.16
CA MET A 1 -10.24 -10.82 0.74
C MET A 1 -9.09 -11.52 1.43
N HIS A 2 -9.15 -11.74 2.74
CA HIS A 2 -8.07 -12.47 3.43
C HIS A 2 -8.21 -13.98 3.20
N PRO A 3 -7.12 -14.72 2.87
CA PRO A 3 -7.20 -16.13 2.50
C PRO A 3 -7.65 -17.04 3.65
N LEU A 4 -7.25 -16.75 4.89
CA LEU A 4 -7.65 -17.53 6.09
C LEU A 4 -8.87 -16.96 6.83
N TYR A 5 -9.39 -15.80 6.39
CA TYR A 5 -10.51 -15.12 7.04
C TYR A 5 -11.38 -14.45 5.96
N PRO A 6 -12.14 -15.24 5.17
CA PRO A 6 -12.79 -14.78 3.95
C PRO A 6 -13.88 -13.74 4.20
N ASP A 7 -14.37 -13.65 5.43
CA ASP A 7 -15.36 -12.66 5.86
C ASP A 7 -14.79 -11.27 6.08
N ARG A 8 -13.46 -11.12 6.04
CA ARG A 8 -12.79 -9.82 6.06
C ARG A 8 -12.32 -9.42 4.67
N LEU A 9 -12.84 -8.28 4.24
CA LEU A 9 -12.52 -7.67 2.96
C LEU A 9 -11.93 -6.28 3.19
N TYR A 10 -10.94 -5.96 2.38
CA TYR A 10 -10.33 -4.65 2.29
C TYR A 10 -10.43 -4.16 0.86
N GLN A 11 -10.59 -2.85 0.70
CA GLN A 11 -10.62 -2.20 -0.60
C GLN A 11 -9.90 -0.86 -0.52
N GLN A 12 -8.92 -0.66 -1.39
CA GLN A 12 -8.53 0.67 -1.83
C GLN A 12 -9.49 1.11 -2.94
N ASN A 13 -10.17 2.23 -2.71
CA ASN A 13 -11.05 2.89 -3.66
C ASN A 13 -10.45 4.24 -4.09
N HIS A 14 -10.95 4.80 -5.18
CA HIS A 14 -10.63 6.17 -5.61
C HIS A 14 -11.01 7.23 -4.55
N CYS A 15 -11.92 6.87 -3.63
CA CYS A 15 -12.44 7.73 -2.57
C CYS A 15 -12.03 7.26 -1.16
N GLY A 16 -11.05 6.38 -1.01
CA GLY A 16 -10.49 6.03 0.30
C GLY A 16 -10.18 4.56 0.52
N VAL A 17 -9.80 4.23 1.76
CA VAL A 17 -9.52 2.85 2.19
C VAL A 17 -10.66 2.33 3.07
N TYR A 18 -11.20 1.16 2.74
CA TYR A 18 -12.37 0.59 3.39
C TYR A 18 -12.13 -0.84 3.87
N ARG A 19 -12.83 -1.20 4.95
CA ARG A 19 -12.92 -2.56 5.49
C ARG A 19 -14.39 -2.99 5.59
N LEU A 20 -14.66 -4.25 5.32
CA LEU A 20 -15.93 -4.91 5.55
C LEU A 20 -15.67 -6.20 6.35
N ASP A 21 -16.41 -6.39 7.44
CA ASP A 21 -16.45 -7.64 8.20
C ASP A 21 -17.85 -8.24 8.05
N ARG A 22 -17.98 -9.35 7.32
CA ARG A 22 -19.25 -10.07 7.18
C ARG A 22 -19.70 -10.66 8.52
N PRO A 23 -21.03 -10.82 8.74
CA PRO A 23 -22.13 -10.63 7.80
C PRO A 23 -22.58 -9.18 7.59
N SER A 24 -21.88 -8.18 8.14
CA SER A 24 -22.17 -6.79 7.82
C SER A 24 -22.14 -6.55 6.32
N SER A 25 -23.00 -5.67 5.84
CA SER A 25 -23.00 -5.12 4.48
C SER A 25 -22.44 -3.68 4.43
N GLN A 26 -22.02 -3.13 5.58
CA GLN A 26 -21.54 -1.76 5.69
C GLN A 26 -20.01 -1.70 5.65
N TRP A 27 -19.49 -0.98 4.66
CA TRP A 27 -18.07 -0.65 4.56
C TRP A 27 -17.70 0.45 5.56
N THR A 28 -16.71 0.18 6.40
CA THR A 28 -16.11 1.17 7.30
C THR A 28 -14.92 1.82 6.61
N ARG A 29 -14.90 3.16 6.53
CA ARG A 29 -13.77 3.91 5.96
C ARG A 29 -12.61 3.98 6.96
N ILE A 30 -11.76 2.97 6.94
CA ILE A 30 -10.57 2.89 7.80
C ILE A 30 -9.45 3.85 7.39
N GLY A 31 -9.55 4.42 6.17
CA GLY A 31 -8.66 5.45 5.66
C GLY A 31 -8.74 6.78 6.42
N ASP A 32 -9.85 7.05 7.13
CA ASP A 32 -10.01 8.27 7.94
C ASP A 32 -8.98 8.36 9.09
N ASN A 33 -8.33 7.24 9.43
CA ASN A 33 -7.28 7.16 10.45
C ASN A 33 -5.86 7.38 9.88
N LEU A 34 -5.70 7.65 8.59
CA LEU A 34 -4.42 8.09 8.00
C LEU A 34 -4.18 9.59 8.29
N PRO A 35 -2.92 10.03 8.37
CA PRO A 35 -2.62 11.46 8.51
C PRO A 35 -3.25 12.28 7.38
N ARG A 36 -3.85 13.43 7.70
CA ARG A 36 -4.61 14.25 6.73
C ARG A 36 -3.74 14.74 5.57
N GLU A 37 -2.47 15.03 5.83
CA GLU A 37 -1.49 15.48 4.86
C GLU A 37 -1.05 14.39 3.87
N VAL A 38 -1.30 13.12 4.21
CA VAL A 38 -1.06 11.96 3.35
C VAL A 38 -2.32 11.63 2.54
N GLY A 39 -3.48 11.67 3.21
CA GLY A 39 -4.74 11.21 2.66
C GLY A 39 -4.82 9.68 2.56
N ASP A 40 -5.97 9.18 2.12
CA ASP A 40 -6.27 7.74 2.00
C ASP A 40 -6.51 7.31 0.55
N ILE A 41 -6.03 8.11 -0.40
CA ILE A 41 -6.17 7.85 -1.82
C ILE A 41 -4.95 7.10 -2.33
N GLY A 42 -5.18 6.07 -3.15
CA GLY A 42 -4.14 5.23 -3.73
C GLY A 42 -4.72 4.26 -4.74
N PHE A 43 -3.88 3.33 -5.22
CA PHE A 43 -4.31 2.25 -6.12
C PHE A 43 -4.26 0.87 -5.47
N PRO A 44 -3.13 0.41 -4.90
CA PRO A 44 -3.06 -0.95 -4.36
C PRO A 44 -3.46 -1.04 -2.89
N ILE A 45 -3.87 -2.24 -2.50
CA ILE A 45 -3.97 -2.70 -1.11
C ILE A 45 -3.47 -4.14 -1.02
N VAL A 46 -2.62 -4.43 -0.04
CA VAL A 46 -2.02 -5.75 0.16
C VAL A 46 -2.40 -6.23 1.54
N VAL A 47 -2.87 -7.47 1.64
CA VAL A 47 -3.30 -8.08 2.90
C VAL A 47 -2.26 -9.12 3.32
N HIS A 48 -1.88 -9.14 4.60
CA HIS A 48 -0.95 -10.14 5.11
C HIS A 48 -1.54 -11.55 4.92
N PRO A 49 -0.77 -12.53 4.44
CA PRO A 49 -1.30 -13.86 4.08
C PRO A 49 -1.76 -14.69 5.29
N LYS A 50 -1.21 -14.40 6.48
CA LYS A 50 -1.46 -15.17 7.72
C LYS A 50 -2.13 -14.34 8.83
N ASP A 51 -2.36 -13.05 8.63
CA ASP A 51 -2.87 -12.14 9.66
C ASP A 51 -3.95 -11.21 9.07
N PRO A 52 -5.24 -11.44 9.39
CA PRO A 52 -6.33 -10.66 8.83
C PRO A 52 -6.40 -9.23 9.35
N ASP A 53 -5.66 -8.85 10.38
CA ASP A 53 -5.60 -7.47 10.87
C ASP A 53 -4.47 -6.66 10.21
N THR A 54 -3.54 -7.32 9.52
CA THR A 54 -2.41 -6.66 8.86
C THR A 54 -2.68 -6.38 7.38
N VAL A 55 -2.54 -5.11 7.01
CA VAL A 55 -2.76 -4.61 5.66
C VAL A 55 -1.79 -3.46 5.33
N TRP A 56 -1.36 -3.39 4.08
CA TRP A 56 -0.53 -2.31 3.56
C TRP A 56 -1.22 -1.57 2.42
N VAL A 57 -1.01 -0.26 2.38
CA VAL A 57 -1.42 0.61 1.26
C VAL A 57 -0.24 1.47 0.83
N PHE A 58 -0.31 2.01 -0.39
CA PHE A 58 0.66 2.99 -0.89
C PHE A 58 -0.08 4.27 -1.31
N PRO A 59 -0.22 5.25 -0.41
CA PRO A 59 -0.96 6.48 -0.69
C PRO A 59 -0.31 7.32 -1.79
N MET A 60 -1.15 7.98 -2.59
CA MET A 60 -0.78 8.94 -3.63
C MET A 60 -1.69 10.16 -3.52
N ASP A 61 -1.18 11.31 -3.96
CA ASP A 61 -1.94 12.55 -4.01
C ASP A 61 -3.19 12.38 -4.87
N GLY A 62 -4.34 12.49 -4.21
CA GLY A 62 -5.66 12.38 -4.81
C GLY A 62 -6.35 13.71 -5.06
N THR A 63 -5.70 14.84 -4.80
CA THR A 63 -6.28 16.20 -4.95
C THR A 63 -6.52 16.60 -6.40
N SER A 64 -5.82 15.94 -7.34
CA SER A 64 -6.02 16.07 -8.78
C SER A 64 -6.20 14.70 -9.44
N VAL A 65 -6.67 14.70 -10.70
CA VAL A 65 -6.83 13.48 -11.50
C VAL A 65 -5.47 12.94 -11.96
N TRP A 66 -4.52 13.82 -12.29
CA TRP A 66 -3.18 13.49 -12.78
C TRP A 66 -2.18 14.63 -12.47
N PRO A 67 -0.90 14.33 -12.17
CA PRO A 67 -0.33 13.01 -11.87
C PRO A 67 -0.62 12.56 -10.43
N ARG A 68 -1.06 11.29 -10.28
CA ARG A 68 -1.14 10.66 -8.95
C ARG A 68 0.23 10.11 -8.57
N THR A 69 0.91 10.83 -7.71
CA THR A 69 2.26 10.50 -7.22
C THR A 69 2.29 10.57 -5.70
N SER A 70 3.37 10.13 -5.08
CA SER A 70 3.54 10.20 -3.62
C SER A 70 3.30 11.62 -3.06
N PRO A 71 2.49 11.78 -1.98
CA PRO A 71 2.20 13.09 -1.42
C PRO A 71 3.48 13.86 -1.06
N GLY A 72 3.58 15.10 -1.55
CA GLY A 72 4.73 15.97 -1.31
C GLY A 72 6.08 15.44 -1.84
N GLY A 73 6.08 14.44 -2.74
CA GLY A 73 7.32 13.78 -3.19
C GLY A 73 8.01 12.98 -2.09
N ARG A 74 7.27 12.49 -1.09
CA ARG A 74 7.79 11.75 0.06
C ARG A 74 7.20 10.34 0.13
N PRO A 75 7.66 9.40 -0.71
CA PRO A 75 7.07 8.08 -0.86
C PRO A 75 7.07 7.30 0.46
N ALA A 76 6.00 6.54 0.68
CA ALA A 76 5.85 5.64 1.81
C ALA A 76 4.76 4.62 1.55
N ALA A 77 5.00 3.39 2.00
CA ALA A 77 3.92 2.48 2.33
C ALA A 77 3.34 2.84 3.72
N PHE A 78 2.11 2.43 3.99
CA PHE A 78 1.52 2.50 5.31
C PHE A 78 1.00 1.14 5.71
N LYS A 79 1.33 0.69 6.93
CA LYS A 79 0.89 -0.58 7.51
C LYS A 79 -0.12 -0.33 8.61
N SER A 80 -1.21 -1.08 8.62
CA SER A 80 -2.00 -1.29 9.82
C SER A 80 -1.82 -2.72 10.29
N SER A 81 -1.85 -2.95 11.61
CA SER A 81 -1.82 -4.27 12.25
C SER A 81 -3.00 -4.47 13.22
N ASN A 82 -4.05 -3.67 13.02
CA ASN A 82 -5.27 -3.71 13.83
C ASN A 82 -6.51 -3.41 12.99
N GLY A 83 -6.47 -3.84 11.73
CA GLY A 83 -7.55 -3.72 10.77
C GLY A 83 -7.89 -2.28 10.39
N GLY A 84 -6.91 -1.39 10.37
CA GLY A 84 -7.06 0.01 9.93
C GLY A 84 -7.44 1.00 11.03
N LYS A 85 -7.37 0.60 12.32
CA LYS A 85 -7.61 1.53 13.44
C LYS A 85 -6.44 2.52 13.59
N THR A 86 -5.22 2.06 13.34
CA THR A 86 -4.01 2.91 13.32
C THR A 86 -3.12 2.53 12.15
N TRP A 87 -2.34 3.49 11.67
CA TRP A 87 -1.42 3.31 10.55
C TRP A 87 0.00 3.74 10.90
N LYS A 88 1.00 2.91 10.57
CA LYS A 88 2.43 3.18 10.69
C LYS A 88 2.99 3.54 9.33
N ARG A 89 3.70 4.67 9.24
CA ARG A 89 4.43 5.09 8.04
C ARG A 89 5.69 4.24 7.85
N LEU A 90 5.88 3.70 6.66
CA LEU A 90 6.95 2.78 6.28
C LEU A 90 7.71 3.31 5.07
N ALA A 91 8.89 3.89 5.30
CA ALA A 91 9.67 4.53 4.22
C ALA A 91 11.18 4.49 4.41
N ARG A 92 11.69 3.71 5.37
CA ARG A 92 13.14 3.59 5.56
C ARG A 92 13.73 3.00 4.27
N GLY A 93 14.68 3.71 3.66
CA GLY A 93 15.30 3.33 2.39
C GLY A 93 14.71 4.03 1.15
N PHE A 94 13.49 4.55 1.21
CA PHE A 94 12.97 5.40 0.14
C PHE A 94 13.60 6.81 0.15
N PRO A 95 13.55 7.55 -0.99
CA PRO A 95 13.91 8.96 -1.02
C PRO A 95 13.15 9.77 0.03
N LYS A 96 13.86 10.66 0.74
CA LYS A 96 13.26 11.50 1.80
C LYS A 96 12.37 12.61 1.24
N GLU A 97 12.66 13.05 0.02
CA GLU A 97 12.04 14.13 -0.74
C GLU A 97 12.28 13.91 -2.25
N HIS A 98 11.53 14.63 -3.09
CA HIS A 98 11.58 14.54 -4.56
C HIS A 98 11.35 13.13 -5.16
N GLY A 99 10.80 12.19 -4.39
CA GLY A 99 10.40 10.86 -4.85
C GLY A 99 8.93 10.83 -5.28
N TYR A 100 8.65 11.14 -6.55
CA TYR A 100 7.28 11.16 -7.07
C TYR A 100 6.84 9.78 -7.56
N PHE A 101 6.72 8.82 -6.63
CA PHE A 101 6.40 7.44 -7.00
C PHE A 101 4.93 7.28 -7.37
N THR A 102 4.68 6.56 -8.46
CA THR A 102 3.36 6.10 -8.89
C THR A 102 3.40 4.58 -9.01
N THR A 103 2.50 3.89 -8.32
CA THR A 103 2.28 2.43 -8.44
C THR A 103 0.86 2.17 -8.89
N LEU A 104 0.66 1.18 -9.75
CA LEU A 104 -0.67 0.78 -10.19
C LEU A 104 -1.26 -0.30 -9.27
N ARG A 105 -2.52 -0.68 -9.53
CA ARG A 105 -3.32 -1.56 -8.65
C ARG A 105 -2.65 -2.90 -8.36
N GLN A 106 -1.96 -3.48 -9.34
CA GLN A 106 -1.24 -4.75 -9.23
C GLN A 106 0.28 -4.55 -9.05
N GLY A 107 0.73 -3.31 -8.85
CA GLY A 107 2.15 -2.99 -8.66
C GLY A 107 2.65 -3.18 -7.24
N PHE A 108 1.82 -3.64 -6.30
CA PHE A 108 2.22 -3.86 -4.91
C PHE A 108 1.70 -5.22 -4.44
N VAL A 109 2.62 -6.11 -4.06
CA VAL A 109 2.33 -7.50 -3.66
C VAL A 109 3.17 -7.93 -2.45
N CYS A 110 2.83 -9.09 -1.88
CA CYS A 110 3.58 -9.72 -0.79
C CYS A 110 3.84 -11.20 -1.08
N ASP A 111 4.89 -11.75 -0.47
CA ASP A 111 5.12 -13.20 -0.44
C ASP A 111 4.48 -13.86 0.80
N GLN A 112 4.80 -15.14 1.05
CA GLN A 112 4.33 -15.91 2.21
C GLN A 112 5.45 -16.29 3.19
N HIS A 113 6.62 -15.64 3.10
CA HIS A 113 7.72 -15.87 4.02
C HIS A 113 7.38 -15.40 5.45
N ASP A 114 8.32 -15.62 6.37
CA ASP A 114 8.24 -15.13 7.74
C ASP A 114 9.63 -14.57 8.13
N PRO A 115 9.79 -13.24 8.24
CA PRO A 115 8.79 -12.19 8.01
C PRO A 115 8.31 -12.11 6.55
N VAL A 116 7.11 -11.55 6.33
CA VAL A 116 6.54 -11.36 5.00
C VAL A 116 7.35 -10.33 4.20
N GLY A 117 7.73 -10.71 2.99
CA GLY A 117 8.34 -9.81 2.01
C GLY A 117 7.29 -9.01 1.24
N LEU A 118 7.65 -7.77 0.88
CA LEU A 118 6.82 -6.84 0.13
C LEU A 118 7.55 -6.35 -1.11
N TYR A 119 6.83 -6.20 -2.22
CA TYR A 119 7.41 -5.83 -3.52
C TYR A 119 6.56 -4.75 -4.19
N LEU A 120 7.20 -3.66 -4.59
CA LEU A 120 6.57 -2.46 -5.14
C LEU A 120 7.19 -2.14 -6.51
N GLY A 121 6.40 -2.25 -7.57
CA GLY A 121 6.73 -1.84 -8.93
C GLY A 121 6.18 -0.46 -9.23
N LEU A 122 7.04 0.40 -9.79
CA LEU A 122 6.71 1.78 -10.11
C LEU A 122 6.57 1.98 -11.62
N SER A 123 5.70 2.90 -12.02
CA SER A 123 5.54 3.28 -13.42
C SER A 123 6.81 3.87 -14.05
N SER A 124 7.77 4.31 -13.23
CA SER A 124 9.11 4.78 -13.63
C SER A 124 10.04 3.65 -14.07
N GLY A 125 9.67 2.38 -13.92
CA GLY A 125 10.53 1.24 -14.26
C GLY A 125 11.42 0.78 -13.11
N GLU A 126 11.07 1.14 -11.88
CA GLU A 126 11.81 0.76 -10.66
C GLU A 126 11.05 -0.30 -9.87
N VAL A 127 11.76 -1.26 -9.31
CA VAL A 127 11.21 -2.24 -8.37
C VAL A 127 11.90 -2.08 -7.02
N TRP A 128 11.10 -1.94 -5.97
CA TRP A 128 11.53 -1.85 -4.59
C TRP A 128 11.04 -3.08 -3.82
N ALA A 129 11.85 -3.55 -2.87
CA ALA A 129 11.51 -4.69 -2.04
C ALA A 129 11.83 -4.44 -0.56
N SER A 130 11.03 -5.06 0.30
CA SER A 130 11.26 -5.19 1.73
C SER A 130 11.22 -6.68 2.09
N ALA A 131 12.09 -7.08 3.01
CA ALA A 131 12.13 -8.43 3.59
C ALA A 131 11.78 -8.42 5.09
N ASP A 132 11.11 -7.35 5.55
CA ASP A 132 10.81 -7.08 6.96
C ASP A 132 9.44 -6.38 7.10
N GLU A 133 8.44 -6.87 6.36
CA GLU A 133 7.05 -6.37 6.41
C GLU A 133 6.89 -4.86 6.12
N GLY A 134 7.83 -4.32 5.34
CA GLY A 134 7.90 -2.92 4.93
C GLY A 134 8.69 -2.02 5.88
N ASP A 135 9.31 -2.55 6.95
CA ASP A 135 10.10 -1.71 7.86
C ASP A 135 11.30 -1.06 7.16
N SER A 136 11.95 -1.73 6.20
CA SER A 136 12.93 -1.15 5.26
C SER A 136 12.74 -1.61 3.82
N TRP A 137 13.12 -0.70 2.92
CA TRP A 137 13.01 -0.87 1.48
C TRP A 137 14.38 -0.74 0.81
N ARG A 138 14.58 -1.51 -0.24
CA ARG A 138 15.73 -1.39 -1.15
C ARG A 138 15.26 -1.43 -2.59
N GLN A 139 15.89 -0.66 -3.45
CA GLN A 139 15.69 -0.78 -4.90
C GLN A 139 16.41 -2.05 -5.38
N ILE A 140 15.67 -2.94 -6.05
CA ILE A 140 16.20 -4.21 -6.55
C ILE A 140 16.29 -4.26 -8.08
N ALA A 141 15.57 -3.38 -8.77
CA ALA A 141 15.67 -3.20 -10.22
C ALA A 141 15.37 -1.74 -10.62
N GLN A 142 15.91 -1.32 -11.77
CA GLN A 142 15.71 0.01 -12.36
C GLN A 142 15.88 -0.04 -13.88
N HIS A 143 15.43 1.01 -14.56
CA HIS A 143 15.45 1.15 -16.02
C HIS A 143 14.62 0.11 -16.78
N LEU A 144 13.58 -0.43 -16.13
CA LEU A 144 12.58 -1.24 -16.81
C LEU A 144 11.60 -0.35 -17.57
N PRO A 145 10.81 -0.91 -18.51
CA PRO A 145 9.64 -0.24 -19.03
C PRO A 145 8.63 0.09 -17.93
N TYR A 146 7.60 0.84 -18.31
CA TYR A 146 6.46 1.17 -17.44
C TYR A 146 5.85 -0.10 -16.79
N ILE A 147 5.92 -0.21 -15.46
CA ILE A 147 5.48 -1.40 -14.73
C ILE A 147 3.97 -1.32 -14.47
N LEU A 148 3.23 -2.30 -15.00
CA LEU A 148 1.80 -2.45 -14.78
C LEU A 148 1.49 -3.31 -13.54
N CYS A 149 2.28 -4.36 -13.32
CA CYS A 149 2.13 -5.31 -12.22
C CYS A 149 3.47 -5.89 -11.77
N VAL A 150 3.47 -6.45 -10.56
CA VAL A 150 4.51 -7.33 -10.00
C VAL A 150 3.76 -8.52 -9.40
N GLU A 151 4.31 -9.73 -9.51
CA GLU A 151 3.71 -10.99 -9.00
C GLU A 151 4.76 -11.86 -8.29
#